data_AF-A0A2S0Q8S7-F1
#
_entry.id   AF-A0A2S0Q8S7-F1
#
_cell.length_a   1.000
_cell.length_b   1.000
_cell.length_c   1.000
_cell.angle_alpha   90.00
_cell.angle_beta   90.00
_cell.angle_gamma   90.00
#
_symmetry.space_group_name_H-M   'P 1'
#
loop_
_entity.id
_entity.type
_entity.pdbx_description
1 polymer ?
#
loop_
_entity_poly.entity_id
_entity_poly.type
_entity_poly.pdbx_seq_one_letter_code
_entity_poly.pdbx_strand_id
1 'polypeptide(L)'
;MFSQINGVLVNTGLPFAAWGVFSLLLAEVLRDVYHVLCHQVKWLAKWHNKHHQVYRRDLSIVSLQAYQDSQLYHDVFESILLVAALTIMALVVQQMGLWLGVIYGCTFLYGASVRYISGKIDTDYNHLPGPLQIIPSVWWVNRTYHWRHHFDDVNAYYSGVFPLVDKILGTGLSLKGKTVGLTGASGSLGQALAAELLKHNAKVVALTTNPEKLAPQTNFKVLSWELGNEAQLKDSLEKIDILIINHGINVYNSRTPQAIASSYEVNTFSALRLMDIFLTTVTGPQAKATKEIWVNTSEAEVSPALSPLYELSKRTLGNLVTLKRLDGNCVIRKLILGPFKSQLNPYGVMSAKQVARGILFLARRDYRNIIVTINPLTYVFFPIKEASTWLYYRIFSKTAKN
;
A
#
# COMPACT_ATOMS: atom_id res chain seq x y z
N MET A 1 50.26 -11.31 4.01
CA MET A 1 49.03 -12.12 3.85
C MET A 1 47.77 -11.30 4.12
N PHE A 2 47.58 -10.70 5.30
CA PHE A 2 46.38 -9.87 5.60
C PHE A 2 46.18 -8.63 4.71
N SER A 3 47.24 -7.89 4.32
CA SER A 3 47.07 -6.72 3.43
C SER A 3 46.76 -7.09 1.97
N GLN A 4 47.24 -8.24 1.49
CA GLN A 4 46.90 -8.78 0.17
C GLN A 4 45.46 -9.28 0.12
N ILE A 5 44.98 -9.95 1.18
CA ILE A 5 43.59 -10.39 1.30
C ILE A 5 42.65 -9.17 1.31
N ASN A 6 43.01 -8.10 2.04
CA ASN A 6 42.25 -6.85 2.03
C ASN A 6 42.23 -6.17 0.65
N GLY A 7 43.36 -6.21 -0.08
CA GLY A 7 43.46 -5.65 -1.43
C GLY A 7 42.61 -6.39 -2.47
N VAL A 8 42.62 -7.73 -2.45
CA VAL A 8 41.78 -8.55 -3.35
C VAL A 8 40.30 -8.37 -3.04
N LEU A 9 39.92 -8.42 -1.76
CA LEU A 9 38.54 -8.23 -1.31
C LEU A 9 37.98 -6.87 -1.75
N VAL A 10 38.78 -5.80 -1.63
CA VAL A 10 38.35 -4.43 -2.00
C VAL A 10 38.36 -4.22 -3.52
N ASN A 11 39.39 -4.70 -4.23
CA ASN A 11 39.54 -4.39 -5.66
C ASN A 11 38.76 -5.32 -6.59
N THR A 12 38.32 -6.49 -6.11
CA THR A 12 37.57 -7.45 -6.93
C THR A 12 36.28 -7.92 -6.26
N GLY A 13 36.30 -8.19 -4.96
CA GLY A 13 35.12 -8.66 -4.22
C GLY A 13 34.00 -7.62 -4.13
N LEU A 14 34.32 -6.37 -3.74
CA LEU A 14 33.33 -5.29 -3.64
C LEU A 14 32.69 -4.93 -4.99
N PRO A 15 33.44 -4.73 -6.09
CA PRO A 15 32.85 -4.50 -7.41
C PRO A 15 31.97 -5.67 -7.87
N PHE A 16 32.42 -6.92 -7.66
CA PHE A 16 31.62 -8.10 -8.00
C PHE A 16 30.30 -8.12 -7.24
N ALA A 17 30.33 -7.88 -5.93
CA ALA A 17 29.12 -7.84 -5.10
C ALA A 17 28.17 -6.70 -5.50
N ALA A 18 28.70 -5.50 -5.77
CA ALA A 18 27.91 -4.36 -6.21
C ALA A 18 27.23 -4.63 -7.55
N TRP A 19 27.97 -5.14 -8.54
CA TRP A 19 27.41 -5.57 -9.83
C TRP A 19 26.44 -6.73 -9.69
N GLY A 20 26.68 -7.63 -8.75
CA GLY A 20 25.79 -8.74 -8.40
C GLY A 20 24.43 -8.26 -7.92
N VAL A 21 24.41 -7.41 -6.89
CA VAL A 21 23.19 -6.81 -6.34
C VAL A 21 22.46 -6.01 -7.42
N PHE A 22 23.20 -5.20 -8.18
CA PHE A 22 22.62 -4.46 -9.30
C PHE A 22 21.96 -5.39 -10.33
N SER A 23 22.61 -6.50 -10.70
CA SER A 23 22.09 -7.45 -11.67
C SER A 23 20.82 -8.16 -11.20
N LEU A 24 20.73 -8.51 -9.91
CA LEU A 24 19.52 -9.08 -9.32
C LEU A 24 18.35 -8.09 -9.37
N LEU A 25 18.60 -6.83 -9.02
CA LEU A 25 17.59 -5.76 -9.11
C LEU A 25 17.19 -5.48 -10.56
N LEU A 26 18.16 -5.52 -11.49
CA LEU A 26 17.91 -5.36 -12.91
C LEU A 26 17.00 -6.46 -13.46
N ALA A 27 17.24 -7.72 -13.07
CA ALA A 27 16.38 -8.84 -13.46
C ALA A 27 14.93 -8.63 -13.03
N GLU A 28 14.72 -8.18 -11.79
CA GLU A 28 13.40 -7.86 -11.25
C GLU A 28 12.71 -6.71 -11.99
N VAL A 29 13.45 -5.62 -12.25
CA VAL A 29 12.93 -4.49 -13.03
C VAL A 29 12.56 -4.92 -14.45
N LEU A 30 13.41 -5.70 -15.13
CA LEU A 30 13.14 -6.15 -16.50
C LEU A 30 11.90 -7.05 -16.58
N ARG A 31 11.75 -7.97 -15.62
CA ARG A 31 10.57 -8.85 -15.54
C ARG A 31 9.30 -8.04 -15.30
N ASP A 32 9.31 -7.17 -14.30
CA ASP A 32 8.16 -6.31 -13.98
C ASP A 32 7.82 -5.35 -15.14
N VAL A 33 8.82 -4.82 -15.87
CA VAL A 33 8.60 -4.00 -17.07
C VAL A 33 7.97 -4.81 -18.19
N TYR A 34 8.43 -6.05 -18.43
CA TYR A 34 7.79 -6.95 -19.38
C TYR A 34 6.31 -7.17 -19.01
N HIS A 35 6.04 -7.41 -17.72
CA HIS A 35 4.70 -7.57 -17.21
C HIS A 35 3.82 -6.32 -17.43
N VAL A 36 4.34 -5.12 -17.16
CA VAL A 36 3.65 -3.85 -17.49
C VAL A 36 3.35 -3.76 -18.99
N LEU A 37 4.30 -4.12 -19.86
CA LEU A 37 4.13 -4.09 -21.31
C LEU A 37 3.06 -5.09 -21.78
N CYS A 38 2.90 -6.23 -21.11
CA CYS A 38 1.82 -7.18 -21.39
C CYS A 38 0.43 -6.56 -21.25
N HIS A 39 0.26 -5.52 -20.42
CA HIS A 39 -1.03 -4.82 -20.28
C HIS A 39 -1.19 -3.64 -21.25
N GLN A 40 -0.14 -3.24 -21.95
CA GLN A 40 -0.15 -2.10 -22.88
C GLN A 40 -0.11 -2.55 -24.36
N VAL A 41 0.53 -3.70 -24.64
CA VAL A 41 0.78 -4.19 -25.99
C VAL A 41 -0.06 -5.44 -26.24
N LYS A 42 -1.05 -5.32 -27.17
CA LYS A 42 -2.02 -6.39 -27.47
C LYS A 42 -1.39 -7.76 -27.78
N TRP A 43 -0.27 -7.77 -28.49
CA TRP A 43 0.41 -9.02 -28.87
C TRP A 43 0.99 -9.76 -27.64
N LEU A 44 1.61 -9.03 -26.71
CA LEU A 44 2.10 -9.58 -25.44
C LEU A 44 0.94 -9.99 -24.52
N ALA A 45 -0.12 -9.18 -24.48
CA ALA A 45 -1.32 -9.44 -23.68
C ALA A 45 -1.93 -10.82 -23.94
N LYS A 46 -1.91 -11.29 -25.20
CA LYS A 46 -2.44 -12.62 -25.57
C LYS A 46 -1.81 -13.73 -24.73
N TRP A 47 -0.50 -13.68 -24.55
CA TRP A 47 0.27 -14.69 -23.84
C TRP A 47 0.09 -14.56 -22.34
N HIS A 48 0.20 -13.32 -21.82
CA HIS A 48 -0.05 -13.02 -20.42
C HIS A 48 -1.45 -13.42 -19.94
N ASN A 49 -2.47 -13.25 -20.78
CA ASN A 49 -3.83 -13.63 -20.42
C ASN A 49 -4.00 -15.14 -20.18
N LYS A 50 -3.11 -16.00 -20.71
CA LYS A 50 -3.12 -17.43 -20.35
C LYS A 50 -2.85 -17.64 -18.86
N HIS A 51 -1.97 -16.82 -18.29
CA HIS A 51 -1.66 -16.82 -16.86
C HIS A 51 -2.84 -16.31 -16.01
N HIS A 52 -3.58 -15.30 -16.47
CA HIS A 52 -4.81 -14.87 -15.76
C HIS A 52 -5.94 -15.90 -15.85
N GLN A 53 -6.07 -16.59 -16.99
CA GLN A 53 -7.15 -17.53 -17.25
C GLN A 53 -7.08 -18.83 -16.45
N VAL A 54 -5.89 -19.21 -15.96
CA VAL A 54 -5.73 -20.49 -15.25
C VAL A 54 -6.24 -20.43 -13.81
N TYR A 55 -6.26 -19.26 -13.17
CA TYR A 55 -6.58 -19.15 -11.75
C TYR A 55 -8.01 -18.69 -11.49
N ARG A 56 -8.69 -19.35 -10.56
CA ARG A 56 -9.93 -18.88 -9.93
C ARG A 56 -9.59 -17.89 -8.80
N ARG A 57 -10.61 -17.18 -8.27
CA ARG A 57 -10.41 -16.19 -7.19
C ARG A 57 -9.79 -16.75 -5.91
N ASP A 58 -9.85 -18.05 -5.66
CA ASP A 58 -9.18 -18.72 -4.53
C ASP A 58 -7.79 -19.28 -4.89
N LEU A 59 -7.27 -18.89 -6.06
CA LEU A 59 -6.05 -19.38 -6.70
C LEU A 59 -6.07 -20.87 -7.06
N SER A 60 -7.23 -21.54 -6.98
CA SER A 60 -7.36 -22.89 -7.53
C SER A 60 -7.30 -22.87 -9.06
N ILE A 61 -6.78 -23.94 -9.65
CA ILE A 61 -6.54 -24.05 -11.08
C ILE A 61 -7.79 -24.54 -11.80
N VAL A 62 -8.09 -23.93 -12.96
CA VAL A 62 -9.27 -24.25 -13.78
C VAL A 62 -9.14 -25.63 -14.43
N SER A 63 -7.99 -25.98 -15.01
CA SER A 63 -7.70 -27.28 -15.59
C SER A 63 -6.20 -27.49 -15.77
N LEU A 64 -5.75 -28.74 -15.89
CA LEU A 64 -4.35 -29.07 -16.16
C LEU A 64 -3.88 -28.48 -17.51
N GLN A 65 -4.70 -28.55 -18.55
CA GLN A 65 -4.35 -28.00 -19.87
C GLN A 65 -4.14 -26.48 -19.80
N ALA A 66 -5.06 -25.74 -19.15
CA ALA A 66 -4.93 -24.30 -18.98
C ALA A 66 -3.66 -23.95 -18.18
N TYR A 67 -3.30 -24.80 -17.22
CA TYR A 67 -2.07 -24.65 -16.45
C TYR A 67 -0.81 -24.86 -17.29
N GLN A 68 -0.73 -25.93 -18.08
CA GLN A 68 0.40 -26.15 -18.97
C GLN A 68 0.52 -25.05 -20.04
N ASP A 69 -0.61 -24.58 -20.59
CA ASP A 69 -0.65 -23.44 -21.50
C ASP A 69 -0.08 -22.17 -20.82
N SER A 70 -0.50 -21.88 -19.58
CA SER A 70 0.03 -20.76 -18.79
C SER A 70 1.55 -20.86 -18.63
N GLN A 71 2.06 -22.04 -18.26
CA GLN A 71 3.49 -22.24 -18.07
C GLN A 71 4.29 -22.06 -19.37
N LEU A 72 3.84 -22.66 -20.48
CA LEU A 72 4.57 -22.58 -21.75
C LEU A 72 4.52 -21.19 -22.37
N TYR A 73 3.32 -20.64 -22.50
CA TYR A 73 3.10 -19.44 -23.30
C TYR A 73 3.38 -18.16 -22.53
N HIS A 74 3.31 -18.18 -21.20
CA HIS A 74 3.65 -17.02 -20.36
C HIS A 74 4.96 -17.23 -19.62
N ASP A 75 5.01 -18.08 -18.59
CA ASP A 75 6.15 -18.14 -17.65
C ASP A 75 7.47 -18.53 -18.33
N VAL A 76 7.47 -19.55 -19.19
CA VAL A 76 8.66 -19.99 -19.95
C VAL A 76 9.07 -18.91 -20.96
N PHE A 77 8.12 -18.38 -21.72
CA PHE A 77 8.40 -17.36 -22.73
C PHE A 77 8.99 -16.09 -22.11
N GLU A 78 8.40 -15.58 -21.03
CA GLU A 78 8.90 -14.44 -20.27
C GLU A 78 10.31 -14.71 -19.73
N SER A 79 10.53 -15.89 -19.14
CA SER A 79 11.83 -16.24 -18.56
C SER A 79 12.92 -16.36 -19.62
N ILE A 80 12.61 -16.85 -20.84
CA ILE A 80 13.54 -16.87 -21.97
C ILE A 80 13.95 -15.45 -22.34
N LEU A 81 12.98 -14.53 -22.48
CA LEU A 81 13.26 -13.14 -22.82
C LEU A 81 14.11 -12.45 -21.75
N LEU A 82 13.81 -12.71 -20.47
CA LEU A 82 14.56 -12.19 -19.33
C LEU A 82 16.02 -12.67 -19.36
N VAL A 83 16.24 -13.99 -19.49
CA VAL A 83 17.59 -14.58 -19.55
C VAL A 83 18.35 -14.02 -20.75
N ALA A 84 17.73 -13.97 -21.94
CA ALA A 84 18.38 -13.42 -23.12
C ALA A 84 18.81 -11.96 -22.93
N ALA A 85 17.92 -11.10 -22.41
CA ALA A 85 18.22 -9.70 -22.16
C ALA A 85 19.36 -9.53 -21.14
N LEU A 86 19.35 -10.28 -20.04
CA LEU A 86 20.39 -10.25 -19.03
C LEU A 86 21.73 -10.78 -19.55
N THR A 87 21.72 -11.83 -20.37
CA THR A 87 22.93 -12.37 -21.00
C THR A 87 23.55 -11.37 -21.97
N ILE A 88 22.74 -10.73 -22.82
CA ILE A 88 23.21 -9.67 -23.72
C ILE A 88 23.86 -8.54 -22.91
N MET A 89 23.21 -8.09 -21.84
CA MET A 89 23.76 -7.06 -20.95
C MET A 89 25.10 -7.50 -20.33
N ALA A 90 25.19 -8.72 -19.81
CA ALA A 90 26.41 -9.25 -19.21
C ALA A 90 27.56 -9.35 -20.23
N LEU A 91 27.28 -9.76 -21.47
CA LEU A 91 28.27 -9.86 -22.55
C LEU A 91 28.75 -8.49 -23.03
N VAL A 92 27.86 -7.49 -23.09
CA VAL A 92 28.21 -6.13 -23.54
C VAL A 92 28.98 -5.36 -22.48
N VAL A 93 28.52 -5.41 -21.22
CA VAL A 93 29.12 -4.63 -20.12
C VAL A 93 30.35 -5.33 -19.52
N GLN A 94 30.47 -6.66 -19.73
CA GLN A 94 31.64 -7.48 -19.36
C GLN A 94 32.01 -7.44 -17.87
N GLN A 95 31.03 -7.22 -17.00
CA GLN A 95 31.22 -7.25 -15.54
C GLN A 95 30.79 -8.59 -14.97
N MET A 96 31.67 -9.26 -14.23
CA MET A 96 31.43 -10.63 -13.74
C MET A 96 30.21 -10.72 -12.82
N GLY A 97 29.92 -9.70 -12.02
CA GLY A 97 28.75 -9.67 -11.14
C GLY A 97 27.41 -9.73 -11.91
N LEU A 98 27.37 -9.30 -13.18
CA LEU A 98 26.14 -9.34 -13.98
C LEU A 98 25.63 -10.76 -14.24
N TRP A 99 26.53 -11.75 -14.27
CA TRP A 99 26.16 -13.15 -14.44
C TRP A 99 25.30 -13.69 -13.28
N LEU A 100 25.33 -13.08 -12.09
CA LEU A 100 24.43 -13.46 -11.00
C LEU A 100 22.96 -13.21 -11.35
N GLY A 101 22.66 -12.12 -12.07
CA GLY A 101 21.31 -11.88 -12.59
C GLY A 101 20.91 -12.88 -13.67
N VAL A 102 21.84 -13.30 -14.55
CA VAL A 102 21.59 -14.36 -15.54
C VAL A 102 21.24 -15.67 -14.85
N ILE A 103 22.05 -16.09 -13.87
CA ILE A 103 21.81 -17.31 -13.08
C ILE A 103 20.44 -17.22 -12.38
N TYR A 104 20.14 -16.07 -11.79
CA TYR A 104 18.85 -15.82 -11.17
C TYR A 104 17.69 -15.94 -12.17
N GLY A 105 17.78 -15.32 -13.34
CA GLY A 105 16.83 -15.47 -14.44
C GLY A 105 16.61 -16.92 -14.86
N CYS A 106 17.69 -17.70 -14.94
CA CYS A 106 17.64 -19.13 -15.26
C CYS A 106 16.84 -19.94 -14.23
N THR A 107 16.75 -19.51 -12.96
CA THR A 107 15.93 -20.21 -11.96
C THR A 107 14.43 -20.14 -12.28
N PHE A 108 13.96 -19.00 -12.82
CA PHE A 108 12.57 -18.86 -13.27
C PHE A 108 12.29 -19.73 -14.49
N LEU A 109 13.19 -19.70 -15.47
CA LEU A 109 13.09 -20.54 -16.67
C LEU A 109 13.07 -22.02 -16.32
N TYR A 110 13.97 -22.45 -15.44
CA TYR A 110 14.03 -23.82 -14.95
C TYR A 110 12.72 -24.22 -14.25
N GLY A 111 12.24 -23.41 -13.30
CA GLY A 111 11.00 -23.67 -12.57
C GLY A 111 9.78 -23.79 -13.48
N ALA A 112 9.61 -22.84 -14.41
CA ALA A 112 8.51 -22.85 -15.38
C ALA A 112 8.58 -24.06 -16.32
N SER A 113 9.79 -24.41 -16.79
CA SER A 113 10.00 -25.56 -17.67
C SER A 113 9.68 -26.87 -16.97
N VAL A 114 10.09 -27.05 -15.71
CA VAL A 114 9.77 -28.25 -14.91
C VAL A 114 8.25 -28.37 -14.69
N ARG A 115 7.56 -27.27 -14.37
CA ARG A 115 6.09 -27.28 -14.20
C ARG A 115 5.37 -27.63 -15.50
N TYR A 116 5.84 -27.14 -16.65
CA TYR A 116 5.31 -27.51 -17.95
C TYR A 116 5.53 -29.00 -18.29
N ILE A 117 6.79 -29.46 -18.21
CA ILE A 117 7.20 -30.82 -18.62
C ILE A 117 6.60 -31.90 -17.70
N SER A 118 6.56 -31.65 -16.39
CA SER A 118 6.04 -32.62 -15.42
C SER A 118 4.58 -32.95 -15.64
N GLY A 119 3.80 -32.04 -16.24
CA GLY A 119 2.36 -32.21 -16.45
C GLY A 119 1.57 -32.38 -15.17
N LYS A 120 2.11 -31.92 -14.03
CA LYS A 120 1.45 -31.96 -12.72
C LYS A 120 1.18 -30.55 -12.24
N ILE A 121 0.07 -30.38 -11.52
CA ILE A 121 -0.25 -29.11 -10.86
C ILE A 121 0.66 -28.96 -9.64
N ASP A 122 1.66 -28.08 -9.77
CA ASP A 122 2.59 -27.69 -8.71
C ASP A 122 2.95 -26.21 -8.90
N THR A 123 2.18 -25.31 -8.29
CA THR A 123 2.28 -23.86 -8.51
C THR A 123 3.41 -23.22 -7.72
N ASP A 124 3.91 -22.07 -8.17
CA ASP A 124 4.80 -21.25 -7.35
C ASP A 124 4.09 -20.70 -6.08
N TYR A 125 4.91 -20.17 -5.17
CA TYR A 125 4.45 -19.65 -3.88
C TYR A 125 3.29 -18.64 -3.99
N ASN A 126 3.32 -17.73 -4.96
CA ASN A 126 2.31 -16.67 -5.09
C ASN A 126 0.97 -17.19 -5.60
N HIS A 127 0.94 -18.40 -6.17
CA HIS A 127 -0.24 -19.03 -6.75
C HIS A 127 -0.73 -20.26 -5.99
N LEU A 128 -0.15 -20.58 -4.83
CA LEU A 128 -0.67 -21.63 -3.97
C LEU A 128 -2.16 -21.38 -3.67
N PRO A 129 -3.04 -22.39 -3.77
CA PRO A 129 -4.47 -22.23 -3.54
C PRO A 129 -4.78 -22.01 -2.05
N GLY A 130 -5.98 -21.49 -1.78
CA GLY A 130 -6.53 -21.36 -0.43
C GLY A 130 -6.50 -19.93 0.13
N PRO A 131 -6.86 -19.73 1.40
CA PRO A 131 -7.14 -18.41 1.95
C PRO A 131 -5.91 -17.49 1.98
N LEU A 132 -6.15 -16.19 1.75
CA LEU A 132 -5.19 -15.11 1.90
C LEU A 132 -5.10 -14.71 3.39
N GLN A 133 -4.15 -15.31 4.10
CA GLN A 133 -4.08 -15.21 5.57
C GLN A 133 -3.48 -13.89 6.07
N ILE A 134 -2.56 -13.31 5.30
CA ILE A 134 -1.82 -12.10 5.66
C ILE A 134 -2.19 -10.96 4.72
N ILE A 135 -2.07 -9.71 5.20
CA ILE A 135 -2.28 -8.52 4.35
C ILE A 135 -1.16 -8.40 3.29
N PRO A 136 -1.36 -7.61 2.22
CA PRO A 136 -0.30 -7.34 1.24
C PRO A 136 0.96 -6.77 1.92
N SER A 137 2.12 -7.38 1.64
CA SER A 137 3.41 -6.97 2.21
C SER A 137 4.06 -5.81 1.44
N VAL A 138 4.96 -5.08 2.11
CA VAL A 138 5.53 -3.82 1.63
C VAL A 138 6.91 -3.99 0.96
N TRP A 139 7.65 -5.02 1.34
CA TRP A 139 9.03 -5.26 0.90
C TRP A 139 9.17 -6.47 0.00
N TRP A 140 8.27 -7.44 0.13
CA TRP A 140 8.20 -8.65 -0.68
C TRP A 140 6.79 -8.78 -1.23
N VAL A 141 6.61 -9.30 -2.43
CA VAL A 141 5.30 -9.62 -3.01
C VAL A 141 4.86 -10.97 -2.44
N ASN A 142 3.83 -10.96 -1.60
CA ASN A 142 3.21 -12.17 -1.07
C ASN A 142 1.97 -12.55 -1.89
N ARG A 143 1.42 -13.75 -1.61
CA ARG A 143 0.17 -14.25 -2.22
C ARG A 143 -0.94 -13.20 -2.26
N THR A 144 -1.15 -12.48 -1.16
CA THR A 144 -2.21 -11.45 -1.06
C THR A 144 -1.95 -10.23 -1.93
N TYR A 145 -0.68 -9.80 -2.05
CA TYR A 145 -0.30 -8.74 -2.96
C TYR A 145 -0.55 -9.17 -4.41
N HIS A 146 -0.02 -10.33 -4.80
CA HIS A 146 -0.11 -10.87 -6.16
C HIS A 146 -1.56 -11.17 -6.57
N TRP A 147 -2.38 -11.64 -5.63
CA TRP A 147 -3.81 -11.85 -5.85
C TRP A 147 -4.53 -10.59 -6.36
N ARG A 148 -4.10 -9.40 -5.93
CA ARG A 148 -4.71 -8.14 -6.39
C ARG A 148 -4.47 -7.88 -7.87
N HIS A 149 -3.33 -8.32 -8.40
CA HIS A 149 -3.07 -8.26 -9.83
C HIS A 149 -4.09 -9.08 -10.60
N HIS A 150 -4.37 -10.31 -10.17
CA HIS A 150 -5.34 -11.18 -10.84
C HIS A 150 -6.80 -10.71 -10.69
N PHE A 151 -7.19 -10.26 -9.49
CA PHE A 151 -8.61 -10.19 -9.11
C PHE A 151 -9.10 -8.88 -8.53
N ASP A 152 -8.21 -7.90 -8.31
CA ASP A 152 -8.57 -6.55 -7.92
C ASP A 152 -8.57 -5.59 -9.12
N ASP A 153 -7.39 -5.31 -9.67
CA ASP A 153 -7.23 -4.54 -10.90
C ASP A 153 -6.03 -5.08 -11.70
N VAL A 154 -6.33 -5.73 -12.81
CA VAL A 154 -5.32 -6.32 -13.71
C VAL A 154 -4.37 -5.30 -14.32
N ASN A 155 -4.72 -4.00 -14.29
CA ASN A 155 -3.83 -2.93 -14.74
C ASN A 155 -3.08 -2.25 -13.58
N ALA A 156 -2.85 -2.98 -12.50
CA ALA A 156 -2.06 -2.58 -11.34
C ALA A 156 -1.34 -3.80 -10.72
N TYR A 157 -0.48 -3.56 -9.72
CA TYR A 157 0.20 -4.60 -8.94
C TYR A 157 1.09 -5.53 -9.77
N TYR A 158 1.91 -4.98 -10.66
CA TYR A 158 2.69 -5.75 -11.64
C TYR A 158 3.89 -6.49 -11.06
N SER A 159 4.36 -6.11 -9.88
CA SER A 159 5.61 -6.64 -9.35
C SER A 159 5.54 -8.11 -8.96
N GLY A 160 6.57 -8.87 -9.32
CA GLY A 160 6.63 -10.32 -9.07
C GLY A 160 7.24 -10.73 -7.72
N VAL A 161 8.38 -10.15 -7.32
CA VAL A 161 9.07 -10.49 -6.06
C VAL A 161 9.24 -9.27 -5.17
N PHE A 162 9.72 -8.15 -5.71
CA PHE A 162 9.81 -6.88 -4.97
C PHE A 162 8.85 -5.85 -5.57
N PRO A 163 8.04 -5.12 -4.78
CA PRO A 163 7.08 -4.13 -5.29
C PRO A 163 7.73 -2.85 -5.84
N LEU A 164 8.98 -2.90 -6.32
CA LEU A 164 9.79 -1.73 -6.68
C LEU A 164 9.19 -0.98 -7.86
N VAL A 165 8.86 -1.69 -8.95
CA VAL A 165 8.28 -1.06 -10.15
C VAL A 165 6.92 -0.46 -9.83
N ASP A 166 6.11 -1.16 -9.05
CA ASP A 166 4.81 -0.64 -8.60
C ASP A 166 4.92 0.64 -7.76
N LYS A 167 5.94 0.74 -6.92
CA LYS A 167 6.23 1.97 -6.15
C LYS A 167 6.71 3.12 -7.03
N ILE A 168 7.41 2.85 -8.12
CA ILE A 168 7.86 3.91 -9.04
C ILE A 168 6.67 4.42 -9.87
N LEU A 169 5.91 3.50 -10.47
CA LEU A 169 4.80 3.79 -11.37
C LEU A 169 3.54 4.29 -10.63
N GLY A 170 3.39 3.99 -9.34
CA GLY A 170 2.18 4.29 -8.58
C GLY A 170 1.04 3.32 -8.91
N THR A 171 1.37 2.04 -8.97
CA THR A 171 0.47 0.92 -9.26
C THR A 171 0.38 -0.07 -8.10
N GLY A 172 0.99 0.24 -6.95
CA GLY A 172 0.92 -0.56 -5.73
C GLY A 172 -0.40 -0.45 -4.95
N LEU A 173 -1.30 0.43 -5.41
CA LEU A 173 -2.71 0.50 -5.01
C LEU A 173 -3.54 1.06 -6.17
N SER A 174 -4.56 0.32 -6.59
CA SER A 174 -5.58 0.84 -7.51
C SER A 174 -6.74 1.49 -6.76
N LEU A 175 -7.13 2.68 -7.23
CA LEU A 175 -8.32 3.42 -6.76
C LEU A 175 -9.52 3.22 -7.72
N LYS A 176 -9.28 2.66 -8.90
CA LYS A 176 -10.30 2.54 -9.94
C LYS A 176 -11.41 1.61 -9.46
N GLY A 177 -12.65 2.10 -9.48
CA GLY A 177 -13.83 1.34 -9.07
C GLY A 177 -13.98 1.15 -7.56
N LYS A 178 -13.01 1.57 -6.74
CA LYS A 178 -13.06 1.47 -5.28
C LYS A 178 -14.12 2.37 -4.68
N THR A 179 -14.80 1.90 -3.64
CA THR A 179 -15.68 2.69 -2.80
C THR A 179 -14.92 3.20 -1.58
N VAL A 180 -14.83 4.52 -1.44
CA VAL A 180 -14.03 5.20 -0.43
C VAL A 180 -14.94 5.96 0.52
N GLY A 181 -14.99 5.53 1.78
CA GLY A 181 -15.65 6.26 2.86
C GLY A 181 -14.75 7.38 3.34
N LEU A 182 -15.25 8.61 3.46
CA LEU A 182 -14.44 9.77 3.85
C LEU A 182 -15.12 10.57 4.94
N THR A 183 -14.57 10.56 6.15
CA THR A 183 -15.06 11.42 7.25
C THR A 183 -14.51 12.85 7.15
N GLY A 184 -15.24 13.82 7.70
CA GLY A 184 -14.85 15.22 7.60
C GLY A 184 -14.87 15.73 6.16
N ALA A 185 -15.72 15.13 5.31
CA ALA A 185 -15.79 15.40 3.87
C ALA A 185 -16.15 16.85 3.53
N SER A 186 -16.87 17.55 4.42
CA SER A 186 -17.20 18.97 4.25
C SER A 186 -16.03 19.92 4.52
N GLY A 187 -14.94 19.45 5.13
CA GLY A 187 -13.74 20.26 5.41
C GLY A 187 -12.87 20.48 4.17
N SER A 188 -11.92 21.42 4.24
CA SER A 188 -11.07 21.78 3.08
C SER A 188 -10.27 20.60 2.52
N LEU A 189 -9.66 19.78 3.39
CA LEU A 189 -8.96 18.56 2.97
C LEU A 189 -9.93 17.45 2.52
N GLY A 190 -11.08 17.32 3.17
CA GLY A 190 -12.11 16.34 2.79
C GLY A 190 -12.60 16.57 1.36
N GLN A 191 -12.97 17.80 1.02
CA GLN A 191 -13.39 18.16 -0.33
C GLN A 191 -12.27 17.96 -1.36
N ALA A 192 -11.02 18.30 -1.00
CA ALA A 192 -9.87 18.11 -1.87
C ALA A 192 -9.57 16.62 -2.13
N LEU A 193 -9.65 15.77 -1.10
CA LEU A 193 -9.50 14.32 -1.23
C LEU A 193 -10.61 13.73 -2.08
N ALA A 194 -11.88 14.10 -1.83
CA ALA A 194 -13.00 13.64 -2.64
C ALA A 194 -12.81 13.98 -4.13
N ALA A 195 -12.40 15.20 -4.44
CA ALA A 195 -12.14 15.62 -5.82
C ALA A 195 -11.02 14.80 -6.48
N GLU A 196 -9.91 14.54 -5.79
CA GLU A 196 -8.82 13.73 -6.36
C GLU A 196 -9.19 12.23 -6.46
N LEU A 197 -9.96 11.69 -5.51
CA LEU A 197 -10.48 10.30 -5.59
C LEU A 197 -11.39 10.10 -6.81
N LEU A 198 -12.31 11.04 -7.05
CA LEU A 198 -13.20 11.00 -8.21
C LEU A 198 -12.44 11.05 -9.54
N LYS A 199 -11.37 11.87 -9.63
CA LYS A 199 -10.48 11.91 -10.81
C LYS A 199 -9.78 10.57 -11.08
N HIS A 200 -9.56 9.78 -10.03
CA HIS A 200 -8.99 8.44 -10.12
C HIS A 200 -10.05 7.32 -10.25
N ASN A 201 -11.28 7.68 -10.67
CA ASN A 201 -12.39 6.76 -10.91
C ASN A 201 -12.82 5.96 -9.66
N ALA A 202 -12.59 6.51 -8.46
CA ALA A 202 -13.17 5.97 -7.24
C ALA A 202 -14.61 6.49 -7.05
N LYS A 203 -15.39 5.77 -6.25
CA LYS A 203 -16.68 6.20 -5.71
C LYS A 203 -16.45 6.72 -4.30
N VAL A 204 -17.00 7.87 -3.95
CA VAL A 204 -16.83 8.49 -2.63
C VAL A 204 -18.14 8.43 -1.86
N VAL A 205 -18.08 7.93 -0.63
CA VAL A 205 -19.14 8.02 0.38
C VAL A 205 -18.69 9.04 1.43
N ALA A 206 -19.14 10.27 1.29
CA ALA A 206 -18.83 11.39 2.16
C ALA A 206 -19.61 11.28 3.48
N LEU A 207 -18.90 10.94 4.55
CA LEU A 207 -19.42 10.86 5.92
C LEU A 207 -19.25 12.23 6.60
N THR A 208 -20.34 12.95 6.82
CA THR A 208 -20.30 14.32 7.36
C THR A 208 -21.37 14.57 8.41
N THR A 209 -21.09 15.46 9.37
CA THR A 209 -22.09 16.00 10.30
C THR A 209 -22.87 17.16 9.70
N ASN A 210 -22.42 17.70 8.56
CA ASN A 210 -23.00 18.85 7.85
C ASN A 210 -23.30 18.46 6.39
N PRO A 211 -24.33 17.64 6.12
CA PRO A 211 -24.65 17.16 4.78
C PRO A 211 -25.01 18.28 3.80
N GLU A 212 -25.62 19.36 4.29
CA GLU A 212 -26.05 20.53 3.50
C GLU A 212 -24.88 21.29 2.85
N LYS A 213 -23.65 21.12 3.35
CA LYS A 213 -22.44 21.71 2.76
C LYS A 213 -21.91 20.95 1.55
N LEU A 214 -22.51 19.81 1.21
CA LEU A 214 -22.05 18.93 0.14
C LEU A 214 -23.19 18.67 -0.84
N ALA A 215 -22.95 18.93 -2.12
CA ALA A 215 -23.88 18.56 -3.18
C ALA A 215 -23.62 17.11 -3.62
N PRO A 216 -24.65 16.24 -3.64
CA PRO A 216 -24.53 14.93 -4.28
C PRO A 216 -24.18 15.08 -5.77
N GLN A 217 -23.33 14.20 -6.26
CA GLN A 217 -22.95 14.16 -7.68
C GLN A 217 -22.61 12.72 -8.08
N THR A 218 -22.39 12.48 -9.38
CA THR A 218 -22.03 11.15 -9.89
C THR A 218 -20.82 10.58 -9.14
N ASN A 219 -20.92 9.32 -8.71
CA ASN A 219 -19.91 8.64 -7.89
C ASN A 219 -19.61 9.32 -6.54
N PHE A 220 -20.46 10.22 -6.06
CA PHE A 220 -20.32 10.91 -4.77
C PHE A 220 -21.63 10.87 -4.00
N LYS A 221 -21.69 10.01 -2.98
CA LYS A 221 -22.83 9.88 -2.07
C LYS A 221 -22.53 10.62 -0.77
N VAL A 222 -23.47 11.44 -0.30
CA VAL A 222 -23.40 12.06 1.02
C VAL A 222 -24.17 11.20 2.01
N LEU A 223 -23.57 10.97 3.18
CA LEU A 223 -24.19 10.27 4.29
C LEU A 223 -23.94 11.08 5.58
N SER A 224 -25.04 11.42 6.24
CA SER A 224 -24.99 12.13 7.53
C SER A 224 -24.70 11.15 8.66
N TRP A 225 -23.90 11.58 9.62
CA TRP A 225 -23.63 10.84 10.85
C TRP A 225 -23.31 11.79 11.99
N GLU A 226 -23.33 11.27 13.22
CA GLU A 226 -23.08 12.04 14.43
C GLU A 226 -22.06 11.34 15.34
N LEU A 227 -21.31 12.15 16.09
CA LEU A 227 -20.37 11.67 17.10
C LEU A 227 -21.10 10.84 18.16
N GLY A 228 -20.52 9.71 18.54
CA GLY A 228 -21.13 8.76 19.49
C GLY A 228 -22.10 7.76 18.83
N ASN A 229 -22.53 8.01 17.59
CA ASN A 229 -23.39 7.14 16.80
C ASN A 229 -22.62 6.39 15.70
N GLU A 230 -21.29 6.22 15.84
CA GLU A 230 -20.47 5.58 14.80
C GLU A 230 -20.97 4.18 14.43
N ALA A 231 -21.52 3.43 15.40
CA ALA A 231 -22.04 2.08 15.19
C ALA A 231 -23.13 1.99 14.11
N GLN A 232 -23.91 3.07 13.91
CA GLN A 232 -24.95 3.13 12.88
C GLN A 232 -24.37 3.11 11.45
N LEU A 233 -23.06 3.38 11.30
CA LEU A 233 -22.39 3.36 10.00
C LEU A 233 -22.00 1.96 9.53
N LYS A 234 -22.14 0.91 10.36
CA LYS A 234 -21.64 -0.43 10.07
C LYS A 234 -22.04 -0.95 8.69
N ASP A 235 -23.33 -0.90 8.35
CA ASP A 235 -23.84 -1.42 7.07
C ASP A 235 -23.33 -0.63 5.86
N SER A 236 -23.02 0.65 6.06
CA SER A 236 -22.40 1.49 5.02
C SER A 236 -20.90 1.19 4.90
N LEU A 237 -20.22 0.99 6.03
CA LEU A 237 -18.80 0.65 6.11
C LEU A 237 -18.49 -0.73 5.51
N GLU A 238 -19.43 -1.68 5.56
CA GLU A 238 -19.27 -2.99 4.93
C GLU A 238 -19.01 -2.89 3.43
N LYS A 239 -19.66 -1.94 2.77
CA LYS A 239 -19.55 -1.69 1.31
C LYS A 239 -18.35 -0.82 0.92
N ILE A 240 -17.60 -0.32 1.90
CA ILE A 240 -16.43 0.54 1.68
C ILE A 240 -15.17 -0.31 1.55
N ASP A 241 -14.39 -0.06 0.50
CA ASP A 241 -13.07 -0.65 0.32
C ASP A 241 -12.02 0.14 1.12
N ILE A 242 -12.06 1.48 1.06
CA ILE A 242 -11.08 2.33 1.75
C ILE A 242 -11.80 3.30 2.69
N LEU A 243 -11.55 3.22 3.99
CA LEU A 243 -12.06 4.19 4.97
C LEU A 243 -11.00 5.25 5.29
N ILE A 244 -11.24 6.50 4.91
CA ILE A 244 -10.42 7.65 5.26
C ILE A 244 -11.04 8.37 6.48
N ILE A 245 -10.33 8.28 7.61
CA ILE A 245 -10.67 8.92 8.86
C ILE A 245 -9.95 10.28 8.93
N ASN A 246 -10.66 11.36 8.62
CA ASN A 246 -10.10 12.69 8.42
C ASN A 246 -10.78 13.79 9.27
N HIS A 247 -11.94 13.51 9.87
CA HIS A 247 -12.58 14.48 10.77
C HIS A 247 -11.66 14.86 11.95
N GLY A 248 -11.85 16.06 12.47
CA GLY A 248 -11.10 16.57 13.60
C GLY A 248 -11.48 17.98 13.99
N ILE A 249 -11.05 18.40 15.18
CA ILE A 249 -11.20 19.75 15.71
C ILE A 249 -9.89 20.26 16.28
N ASN A 250 -9.79 21.58 16.41
CA ASN A 250 -8.71 22.27 17.09
C ASN A 250 -9.32 23.27 18.07
N VAL A 251 -9.03 23.09 19.36
CA VAL A 251 -9.51 23.96 20.45
C VAL A 251 -8.49 25.03 20.83
N TYR A 252 -7.46 25.21 19.99
CA TYR A 252 -6.41 26.22 20.09
C TYR A 252 -5.73 26.22 21.47
N ASN A 253 -5.87 27.33 22.21
CA ASN A 253 -5.25 27.55 23.51
C ASN A 253 -6.13 27.14 24.68
N SER A 254 -7.36 26.67 24.43
CA SER A 254 -8.29 26.27 25.48
C SER A 254 -7.75 25.08 26.26
N ARG A 255 -7.98 25.09 27.58
CA ARG A 255 -7.60 24.02 28.52
C ARG A 255 -8.75 23.62 29.44
N THR A 256 -9.98 24.04 29.11
CA THR A 256 -11.15 23.70 29.92
C THR A 256 -11.41 22.19 29.88
N PRO A 257 -12.06 21.61 30.90
CA PRO A 257 -12.45 20.20 30.89
C PRO A 257 -13.23 19.82 29.61
N GLN A 258 -14.11 20.70 29.15
CA GLN A 258 -14.90 20.52 27.92
C GLN A 258 -14.02 20.52 26.67
N ALA A 259 -13.00 21.37 26.60
CA ALA A 259 -12.05 21.40 25.48
C ALA A 259 -11.17 20.13 25.45
N ILE A 260 -10.76 19.64 26.63
CA ILE A 260 -10.02 18.36 26.75
C ILE A 260 -10.90 17.22 26.25
N ALA A 261 -12.12 17.09 26.81
CA ALA A 261 -13.06 16.03 26.45
C ALA A 261 -13.37 16.04 24.95
N SER A 262 -13.74 17.20 24.39
CA SER A 262 -14.06 17.32 22.96
C SER A 262 -12.85 17.01 22.06
N SER A 263 -11.64 17.48 22.40
CA SER A 263 -10.45 17.20 21.60
C SER A 263 -10.18 15.70 21.51
N TYR A 264 -10.24 14.98 22.64
CA TYR A 264 -10.06 13.52 22.66
C TYR A 264 -11.21 12.78 22.00
N GLU A 265 -12.45 13.17 22.29
CA GLU A 265 -13.63 12.50 21.76
C GLU A 265 -13.65 12.54 20.23
N VAL A 266 -13.41 13.72 19.65
CA VAL A 266 -13.45 13.90 18.20
C VAL A 266 -12.17 13.39 17.53
N ASN A 267 -10.99 13.81 17.99
CA ASN A 267 -9.76 13.50 17.26
C ASN A 267 -9.25 12.08 17.54
N THR A 268 -9.66 11.43 18.63
CA THR A 268 -9.10 10.15 19.06
C THR A 268 -10.15 9.05 19.16
N PHE A 269 -11.17 9.21 20.01
CA PHE A 269 -12.08 8.11 20.33
C PHE A 269 -13.08 7.82 19.22
N SER A 270 -13.64 8.84 18.57
CA SER A 270 -14.50 8.65 17.39
C SER A 270 -13.73 7.95 16.25
N ALA A 271 -12.51 8.39 15.99
CA ALA A 271 -11.62 7.74 15.03
C ALA A 271 -11.36 6.27 15.39
N LEU A 272 -11.07 5.96 16.65
CA LEU A 272 -10.86 4.58 17.12
C LEU A 272 -12.12 3.72 16.94
N ARG A 273 -13.30 4.22 17.33
CA ARG A 273 -14.58 3.49 17.16
C ARG A 273 -14.87 3.19 15.69
N LEU A 274 -14.63 4.14 14.79
CA LEU A 274 -14.76 3.92 13.35
C LEU A 274 -13.79 2.87 12.82
N MET A 275 -12.54 2.88 13.29
CA MET A 275 -11.57 1.83 12.94
C MET A 275 -12.09 0.47 13.39
N ASP A 276 -12.52 0.36 14.64
CA ASP A 276 -12.98 -0.91 15.22
C ASP A 276 -14.20 -1.46 14.46
N ILE A 277 -15.19 -0.61 14.16
CA ILE A 277 -16.36 -1.01 13.37
C ILE A 277 -15.93 -1.45 11.97
N PHE A 278 -15.08 -0.68 11.28
CA PHE A 278 -14.64 -1.03 9.92
C PHE A 278 -13.86 -2.35 9.89
N LEU A 279 -13.01 -2.60 10.90
CA LEU A 279 -12.26 -3.84 11.03
C LEU A 279 -13.19 -5.06 11.18
N THR A 280 -14.37 -4.93 11.82
CA THR A 280 -15.36 -6.02 11.85
C THR A 280 -15.93 -6.37 10.47
N THR A 281 -15.81 -5.47 9.48
CA THR A 281 -16.25 -5.70 8.10
C THR A 281 -15.20 -6.37 7.22
N VAL A 282 -13.98 -6.57 7.75
CA VAL A 282 -12.89 -7.25 7.02
C VAL A 282 -13.08 -8.76 7.14
N THR A 283 -14.08 -9.26 6.43
CA THR A 283 -14.46 -10.68 6.46
C THR A 283 -13.92 -11.42 5.23
N GLY A 284 -13.17 -12.48 5.47
CA GLY A 284 -12.63 -13.34 4.42
C GLY A 284 -11.40 -12.79 3.67
N PRO A 285 -10.85 -13.58 2.75
CA PRO A 285 -9.55 -13.31 2.12
C PRO A 285 -9.56 -12.10 1.19
N GLN A 286 -10.64 -11.89 0.43
CA GLN A 286 -10.76 -10.75 -0.47
C GLN A 286 -10.77 -9.42 0.29
N ALA A 287 -11.53 -9.33 1.38
CA ALA A 287 -11.58 -8.13 2.20
C ALA A 287 -10.20 -7.83 2.81
N LYS A 288 -9.49 -8.86 3.30
CA LYS A 288 -8.12 -8.71 3.81
C LYS A 288 -7.13 -8.24 2.73
N ALA A 289 -7.34 -8.62 1.46
CA ALA A 289 -6.52 -8.16 0.35
C ALA A 289 -6.81 -6.73 -0.08
N THR A 290 -8.06 -6.29 0.01
CA THR A 290 -8.53 -5.06 -0.68
C THR A 290 -8.93 -3.93 0.24
N LYS A 291 -9.36 -4.21 1.48
CA LYS A 291 -9.80 -3.17 2.42
C LYS A 291 -8.62 -2.43 3.04
N GLU A 292 -8.73 -1.11 3.15
CA GLU A 292 -7.73 -0.27 3.82
C GLU A 292 -8.37 0.80 4.73
N ILE A 293 -7.67 1.19 5.79
CA ILE A 293 -8.01 2.36 6.61
C ILE A 293 -6.91 3.39 6.47
N TRP A 294 -7.25 4.66 6.20
CA TRP A 294 -6.30 5.77 6.17
C TRP A 294 -6.67 6.75 7.28
N VAL A 295 -5.76 6.97 8.23
CA VAL A 295 -6.03 7.79 9.40
C VAL A 295 -5.23 9.08 9.33
N ASN A 296 -5.93 10.21 9.32
CA ASN A 296 -5.33 11.53 9.43
C ASN A 296 -4.86 11.78 10.87
N THR A 297 -3.58 11.56 11.12
CA THR A 297 -2.94 11.89 12.38
C THR A 297 -2.49 13.35 12.31
N SER A 298 -1.19 13.63 12.28
CA SER A 298 -0.61 14.96 12.12
C SER A 298 0.92 14.87 12.21
N GLU A 299 1.67 15.82 11.63
CA GLU A 299 3.08 16.03 11.98
C GLU A 299 3.28 16.32 13.49
N ALA A 300 2.20 16.74 14.18
CA ALA A 300 2.15 16.93 15.63
C ALA A 300 2.59 15.70 16.44
N GLU A 301 2.59 14.51 15.83
CA GLU A 301 3.12 13.30 16.46
C GLU A 301 4.59 13.44 16.88
N VAL A 302 5.38 14.24 16.16
CA VAL A 302 6.83 14.44 16.41
C VAL A 302 7.28 15.89 16.37
N SER A 303 6.37 16.83 16.11
CA SER A 303 6.67 18.27 16.04
C SER A 303 5.63 19.08 16.81
N PRO A 304 5.96 20.30 17.26
CA PRO A 304 4.97 21.18 17.86
C PRO A 304 4.00 21.69 16.80
N ALA A 305 2.71 21.69 17.11
CA ALA A 305 1.65 22.32 16.31
C ALA A 305 1.15 23.62 16.95
N LEU A 306 1.72 24.02 18.10
CA LEU A 306 1.33 25.20 18.87
C LEU A 306 -0.14 25.16 19.31
N SER A 307 -0.67 23.94 19.51
CA SER A 307 -1.99 23.70 20.08
C SER A 307 -1.92 22.46 20.97
N PRO A 308 -1.77 22.64 22.30
CA PRO A 308 -1.47 21.53 23.20
C PRO A 308 -2.48 20.38 23.14
N LEU A 309 -3.79 20.67 23.18
CA LEU A 309 -4.82 19.63 23.17
C LEU A 309 -4.98 18.95 21.81
N TYR A 310 -4.72 19.67 20.71
CA TYR A 310 -4.65 19.07 19.38
C TYR A 310 -3.46 18.11 19.28
N GLU A 311 -2.28 18.52 19.76
CA GLU A 311 -1.08 17.68 19.78
C GLU A 311 -1.29 16.42 20.63
N LEU A 312 -1.82 16.57 21.85
CA LEU A 312 -2.08 15.45 22.74
C LEU A 312 -3.05 14.43 22.11
N SER A 313 -4.19 14.90 21.59
CA SER A 313 -5.16 14.01 20.95
C SER A 313 -4.60 13.32 19.70
N LYS A 314 -3.91 14.04 18.80
CA LYS A 314 -3.30 13.44 17.60
C LYS A 314 -2.15 12.49 17.92
N ARG A 315 -1.33 12.77 18.95
CA ARG A 315 -0.29 11.84 19.45
C ARG A 315 -0.91 10.55 19.99
N THR A 316 -1.98 10.66 20.78
CA THR A 316 -2.71 9.48 21.28
C THR A 316 -3.30 8.67 20.13
N LEU A 317 -4.00 9.31 19.18
CA LEU A 317 -4.52 8.63 18.00
C LEU A 317 -3.41 7.92 17.23
N GLY A 318 -2.28 8.59 16.97
CA GLY A 318 -1.14 8.00 16.28
C GLY A 318 -0.62 6.74 16.96
N ASN A 319 -0.50 6.75 18.29
CA ASN A 319 -0.08 5.57 19.05
C ASN A 319 -1.10 4.43 18.97
N LEU A 320 -2.40 4.72 19.10
CA LEU A 320 -3.46 3.71 18.96
C LEU A 320 -3.47 3.08 17.56
N VAL A 321 -3.26 3.87 16.51
CA VAL A 321 -3.13 3.36 15.14
C VAL A 321 -1.92 2.43 14.99
N THR A 322 -0.77 2.76 15.59
CA THR A 322 0.41 1.87 15.59
C THR A 322 0.12 0.56 16.30
N LEU A 323 -0.64 0.59 17.39
CA LEU A 323 -1.05 -0.63 18.10
C LEU A 323 -1.99 -1.50 17.23
N LYS A 324 -3.05 -0.91 16.64
CA LYS A 324 -3.99 -1.62 15.77
C LYS A 324 -3.35 -2.25 14.53
N ARG A 325 -2.24 -1.69 14.04
CA ARG A 325 -1.47 -2.26 12.92
C ARG A 325 -0.85 -3.62 13.23
N LEU A 326 -0.57 -3.92 14.51
CA LEU A 326 0.07 -5.17 14.89
C LEU A 326 -0.81 -6.39 14.61
N ASP A 327 -2.13 -6.24 14.65
CA ASP A 327 -3.08 -7.33 14.42
C ASP A 327 -3.16 -7.74 12.94
N GLY A 328 -2.73 -6.88 12.00
CA GLY A 328 -2.64 -7.25 10.59
C GLY A 328 -3.98 -7.64 9.94
N ASN A 329 -5.10 -7.07 10.42
CA ASN A 329 -6.44 -7.38 9.93
C ASN A 329 -6.65 -6.88 8.49
N CYS A 330 -6.30 -5.62 8.24
CA CYS A 330 -6.23 -5.01 6.92
C CYS A 330 -5.07 -4.02 6.88
N VAL A 331 -4.84 -3.41 5.71
CA VAL A 331 -3.89 -2.30 5.61
C VAL A 331 -4.39 -1.12 6.44
N ILE A 332 -3.51 -0.51 7.23
CA ILE A 332 -3.77 0.78 7.88
C ILE A 332 -2.66 1.78 7.52
N ARG A 333 -3.01 2.88 6.87
CA ARG A 333 -2.12 4.00 6.52
C ARG A 333 -2.26 5.14 7.52
N LYS A 334 -1.15 5.76 7.89
CA LYS A 334 -1.13 7.02 8.65
C LYS A 334 -0.88 8.15 7.67
N LEU A 335 -1.65 9.23 7.79
CA LEU A 335 -1.44 10.47 7.07
C LEU A 335 -0.85 11.49 8.05
N ILE A 336 0.45 11.74 7.90
CA ILE A 336 1.25 12.65 8.72
C ILE A 336 1.34 13.96 7.95
N LEU A 337 0.38 14.83 8.20
CA LEU A 337 0.17 16.02 7.39
C LEU A 337 0.74 17.26 8.08
N GLY A 338 1.41 18.10 7.29
CA GLY A 338 1.90 19.40 7.70
C GLY A 338 0.81 20.49 7.71
N PRO A 339 1.21 21.75 7.93
CA PRO A 339 0.27 22.84 8.16
C PRO A 339 -0.40 23.27 6.85
N PHE A 340 -1.55 22.67 6.54
CA PHE A 340 -2.39 23.06 5.41
C PHE A 340 -3.52 24.00 5.82
N LYS A 341 -3.88 24.92 4.92
CA LYS A 341 -4.91 25.92 5.16
C LYS A 341 -6.28 25.27 5.32
N SER A 342 -6.91 25.50 6.47
CA SER A 342 -8.23 24.97 6.82
C SER A 342 -8.87 25.80 7.93
N GLN A 343 -10.13 25.49 8.28
CA GLN A 343 -10.76 26.10 9.45
C GLN A 343 -10.07 25.70 10.77
N LEU A 344 -9.40 24.55 10.81
CA LEU A 344 -8.62 24.07 11.96
C LEU A 344 -7.22 24.70 12.06
N ASN A 345 -6.73 25.24 10.94
CA ASN A 345 -5.47 25.93 10.83
C ASN A 345 -5.55 27.06 9.78
N PRO A 346 -6.07 28.24 10.17
CA PRO A 346 -6.21 29.38 9.27
C PRO A 346 -4.88 29.88 8.68
N TYR A 347 -3.78 29.65 9.42
CA TYR A 347 -2.42 30.07 9.07
C TYR A 347 -1.62 28.99 8.32
N GLY A 348 -2.26 27.89 7.93
CA GLY A 348 -1.61 26.84 7.16
C GLY A 348 -1.06 27.36 5.84
N VAL A 349 0.19 26.99 5.53
CA VAL A 349 0.93 27.46 4.34
C VAL A 349 0.79 26.53 3.14
N MET A 350 0.38 25.28 3.37
CA MET A 350 0.14 24.31 2.30
C MET A 350 -1.31 24.38 1.81
N SER A 351 -1.55 24.11 0.52
CA SER A 351 -2.93 23.98 0.01
C SER A 351 -3.51 22.59 0.26
N ALA A 352 -4.77 22.51 0.65
CA ALA A 352 -5.47 21.23 0.80
C ALA A 352 -5.47 20.39 -0.49
N LYS A 353 -5.53 21.04 -1.66
CA LYS A 353 -5.45 20.39 -2.98
C LYS A 353 -4.09 19.71 -3.21
N GLN A 354 -2.98 20.39 -2.93
CA GLN A 354 -1.65 19.79 -3.05
C GLN A 354 -1.46 18.66 -2.04
N VAL A 355 -1.95 18.84 -0.80
CA VAL A 355 -1.88 17.79 0.22
C VAL A 355 -2.66 16.54 -0.20
N ALA A 356 -3.89 16.68 -0.70
CA ALA A 356 -4.68 15.57 -1.22
C ALA A 356 -3.97 14.82 -2.37
N ARG A 357 -3.39 15.56 -3.31
CA ARG A 357 -2.58 14.96 -4.40
C ARG A 357 -1.36 14.21 -3.87
N GLY A 358 -0.65 14.78 -2.90
CA GLY A 358 0.49 14.14 -2.24
C GLY A 358 0.09 12.85 -1.54
N ILE A 359 -1.05 12.85 -0.84
CA ILE A 359 -1.60 11.65 -0.19
C ILE A 359 -1.85 10.55 -1.22
N LEU A 360 -2.60 10.83 -2.29
CA LEU A 360 -2.90 9.83 -3.31
C LEU A 360 -1.64 9.38 -4.06
N PHE A 361 -0.72 10.29 -4.35
CA PHE A 361 0.56 9.99 -5.00
C PHE A 361 1.37 8.96 -4.20
N LEU A 362 1.45 9.12 -2.88
CA LEU A 362 2.18 8.21 -1.98
C LEU A 362 1.38 6.93 -1.69
N ALA A 363 0.05 7.01 -1.53
CA ALA A 363 -0.80 5.85 -1.32
C ALA A 363 -0.73 4.87 -2.50
N ARG A 364 -0.78 5.37 -3.74
CA ARG A 364 -0.62 4.59 -4.98
C ARG A 364 0.75 3.93 -5.11
N ARG A 365 1.75 4.43 -4.38
CA ARG A 365 3.11 3.87 -4.26
C ARG A 365 3.30 3.04 -3.00
N ASP A 366 2.18 2.61 -2.44
CA ASP A 366 2.09 1.74 -1.29
C ASP A 366 2.78 2.23 0.01
N TYR A 367 3.01 3.53 0.16
CA TYR A 367 3.53 4.07 1.43
C TYR A 367 2.47 3.92 2.53
N ARG A 368 2.84 3.25 3.64
CA ARG A 368 1.95 3.07 4.80
C ARG A 368 2.03 4.25 5.77
N ASN A 369 3.15 4.95 5.81
CA ASN A 369 3.30 6.23 6.50
C ASN A 369 3.41 7.31 5.43
N ILE A 370 2.31 8.02 5.20
CA ILE A 370 2.20 9.05 4.17
C ILE A 370 2.51 10.39 4.82
N ILE A 371 3.75 10.85 4.64
CA ILE A 371 4.20 12.13 5.17
C ILE A 371 4.05 13.18 4.06
N VAL A 372 3.24 14.21 4.31
CA VAL A 372 3.04 15.33 3.38
C VAL A 372 3.15 16.62 4.17
N THR A 373 4.36 17.13 4.27
CA THR A 373 4.69 18.36 5.00
C THR A 373 5.83 19.11 4.33
N ILE A 374 5.93 20.41 4.64
CA ILE A 374 7.08 21.27 4.32
C ILE A 374 8.19 21.15 5.38
N ASN A 375 7.92 20.56 6.54
CA ASN A 375 8.90 20.44 7.62
C ASN A 375 9.86 19.25 7.33
N PRO A 376 11.14 19.50 7.00
CA PRO A 376 12.07 18.43 6.67
C PRO A 376 12.34 17.49 7.86
N LEU A 377 12.24 18.00 9.09
CA LEU A 377 12.51 17.23 10.30
C LEU A 377 11.51 16.10 10.51
N THR A 378 10.26 16.27 10.06
CA THR A 378 9.24 15.22 10.16
C THR A 378 9.65 13.96 9.38
N TYR A 379 10.33 14.09 8.24
CA TYR A 379 10.81 12.94 7.46
C TYR A 379 11.94 12.17 8.15
N VAL A 380 12.59 12.75 9.17
CA VAL A 380 13.62 12.10 9.98
C VAL A 380 13.04 11.55 11.27
N PHE A 381 12.35 12.40 12.04
CA PHE A 381 11.88 12.04 13.38
C PHE A 381 10.67 11.12 13.37
N PHE A 382 9.76 11.25 12.40
CA PHE A 382 8.58 10.39 12.35
C PHE A 382 8.95 8.92 12.14
N PRO A 383 9.80 8.53 11.16
CA PRO A 383 10.23 7.14 11.03
C PRO A 383 10.88 6.56 12.29
N ILE A 384 11.74 7.33 12.97
CA ILE A 384 12.39 6.90 14.22
C ILE A 384 11.35 6.64 15.31
N LYS A 385 10.42 7.60 15.52
CA LYS A 385 9.34 7.48 16.49
C LYS A 385 8.42 6.30 16.16
N GLU A 386 8.03 6.13 14.90
CA GLU A 386 7.13 5.04 14.50
C GLU A 386 7.80 3.68 14.71
N ALA A 387 9.08 3.54 14.33
CA ALA A 387 9.83 2.31 14.50
C ALA A 387 10.01 1.95 15.99
N SER A 388 10.38 2.91 16.83
CA SER A 388 10.55 2.66 18.28
C SER A 388 9.22 2.32 18.96
N THR A 389 8.15 3.04 18.63
CA THR A 389 6.79 2.80 19.17
C THR A 389 6.28 1.42 18.74
N TRP A 390 6.42 1.09 17.45
CA TRP A 390 6.02 -0.20 16.91
C TRP A 390 6.79 -1.35 17.57
N LEU A 391 8.12 -1.20 17.72
CA LEU A 391 8.96 -2.23 18.35
C LEU A 391 8.56 -2.43 19.81
N TYR A 392 8.37 -1.35 20.55
CA TYR A 392 7.91 -1.40 21.93
C TYR A 392 6.57 -2.14 22.04
N TYR A 393 5.56 -1.75 21.26
CA TYR A 393 4.26 -2.44 21.29
C TYR A 393 4.36 -3.90 20.85
N ARG A 394 5.17 -4.23 19.84
CA ARG A 394 5.36 -5.62 19.42
C ARG A 394 5.96 -6.50 20.52
N ILE A 395 6.86 -5.95 21.33
CA ILE A 395 7.51 -6.68 22.44
C ILE A 395 6.58 -6.79 23.65
N PHE A 396 5.86 -5.72 23.97
CA PHE A 396 5.12 -5.59 25.24
C PHE A 396 3.60 -5.73 25.12
N SER A 397 3.09 -6.11 23.95
CA SER A 397 1.67 -6.45 23.76
C SER A 397 1.52 -7.82 23.10
N LYS A 398 0.33 -8.40 23.24
CA LYS A 398 -0.06 -9.64 22.55
C LYS A 398 -1.15 -9.29 21.56
N THR A 399 -1.20 -10.02 20.45
CA THR A 399 -2.33 -9.95 19.51
C THR A 399 -3.62 -10.07 20.30
N ALA A 400 -4.55 -9.15 20.06
CA ALA A 400 -5.88 -9.26 20.63
C ALA A 400 -6.49 -10.57 20.10
N LYS A 401 -6.61 -11.59 20.95
CA LYS A 401 -7.41 -12.77 20.62
C LYS A 401 -8.85 -12.27 20.62
N ASN A 402 -9.49 -12.29 19.45
CA ASN A 402 -10.94 -12.16 19.37
C ASN A 402 -11.60 -13.34 20.08
#